data_AF-A0A1J3E8J3-F1
#
_entry.id   AF-A0A1J3E8J3-F1
#
_cell.length_a   1.000
_cell.length_b   1.000
_cell.length_c   1.000
_cell.angle_alpha   90.00
_cell.angle_beta   90.00
_cell.angle_gamma   90.00
#
_symmetry.space_group_name_H-M   'P 1'
#
loop_
_entity.id
_entity.type
_entity.pdbx_description
1 polymer ?
#
loop_
_entity_poly.entity_id
_entity_poly.type
_entity_poly.pdbx_seq_one_letter_code
_entity_poly.pdbx_strand_id
1 'polypeptide(L)'
;QRQFFRECYISGTIDFIFGNAAVVFQNCMILVRKPLRGQANVITAQSRGDPFQNTGITIHSSRIIAASDLRPVIRAYKTYLGRPWQAYSRVTILKTYIDDSISPL
;
A
#
# COMPACT_ATOMS: atom_id res chain seq x y z
N GLN A 1 -3.54 -15.48 -10.19
CA GLN A 1 -4.66 -14.74 -10.83
C GLN A 1 -4.16 -13.36 -11.25
N ARG A 2 -4.59 -12.85 -12.40
CA ARG A 2 -4.27 -11.49 -12.88
C ARG A 2 -5.44 -10.56 -12.59
N GLN A 3 -5.16 -9.37 -12.07
CA GLN A 3 -6.18 -8.44 -11.62
C GLN A 3 -5.82 -7.02 -12.04
N PHE A 4 -6.83 -6.20 -12.32
CA PHE A 4 -6.65 -4.80 -12.70
C PHE A 4 -7.71 -3.95 -11.99
N PHE A 5 -7.26 -2.96 -11.25
CA PHE A 5 -8.11 -1.99 -10.56
C PHE A 5 -7.80 -0.61 -11.11
N ARG A 6 -8.84 0.11 -11.54
CA ARG A 6 -8.69 1.44 -12.14
C ARG A 6 -9.71 2.40 -11.56
N GLU A 7 -9.28 3.62 -11.28
CA GLU A 7 -10.19 4.70 -10.80
C GLU A 7 -10.96 4.29 -9.53
N CYS A 8 -10.32 3.48 -8.70
CA CYS A 8 -10.89 2.95 -7.46
C CYS A 8 -10.44 3.76 -6.25
N TYR A 9 -11.26 3.75 -5.21
CA TYR A 9 -10.90 4.18 -3.86
C TYR A 9 -10.60 2.97 -3.00
N ILE A 10 -9.43 2.94 -2.38
CA ILE A 10 -8.97 1.84 -1.53
C ILE A 10 -8.52 2.44 -0.21
N SER A 11 -9.07 1.96 0.90
CA SER A 11 -8.76 2.51 2.22
C SER A 11 -8.56 1.43 3.28
N GLY A 12 -7.59 1.64 4.16
CA GLY A 12 -7.33 0.72 5.27
C GLY A 12 -6.20 1.20 6.17
N THR A 13 -5.75 0.32 7.06
CA THR A 13 -4.73 0.61 8.08
C THR A 13 -3.50 -0.29 7.90
N ILE A 14 -3.65 -1.58 8.20
CA ILE A 14 -2.57 -2.58 8.21
C ILE A 14 -2.79 -3.58 7.08
N ASP A 15 -1.77 -3.78 6.24
CA ASP A 15 -1.72 -4.77 5.16
C ASP A 15 -2.96 -4.78 4.26
N PHE A 16 -3.56 -3.62 4.02
CA PHE A 16 -4.88 -3.57 3.37
C PHE A 16 -4.83 -3.78 1.85
N ILE A 17 -3.63 -3.85 1.25
CA ILE A 17 -3.39 -4.38 -0.08
C ILE A 17 -2.38 -5.53 0.05
N PHE A 18 -2.86 -6.78 0.12
CA PHE A 18 -2.04 -7.95 0.40
C PHE A 18 -2.28 -9.11 -0.57
N GLY A 19 -1.36 -10.09 -0.55
CA GLY A 19 -1.49 -11.34 -1.30
C GLY A 19 -0.46 -11.54 -2.41
N ASN A 20 -0.72 -12.52 -3.30
CA ASN A 20 0.22 -12.99 -4.31
C ASN A 20 -0.37 -12.99 -5.73
N ALA A 21 -1.17 -11.98 -6.07
CA ALA A 21 -1.64 -11.77 -7.45
C ALA A 21 -0.58 -11.08 -8.32
N ALA A 22 -0.75 -11.16 -9.64
CA ALA A 22 -0.16 -10.18 -10.55
C ALA A 22 -1.20 -9.06 -10.74
N VAL A 23 -1.03 -7.94 -10.05
CA VAL A 23 -2.06 -6.89 -9.95
C VAL A 23 -1.51 -5.50 -10.23
N VAL A 24 -2.30 -4.71 -10.95
CA VAL A 24 -2.03 -3.29 -11.19
C VAL A 24 -3.19 -2.45 -10.64
N PHE A 25 -2.84 -1.46 -9.83
CA PHE A 25 -3.72 -0.37 -9.39
C PHE A 25 -3.33 0.89 -10.18
N GLN A 26 -4.22 1.36 -11.05
CA GLN A 26 -3.97 2.50 -11.93
C GLN A 26 -4.95 3.63 -11.69
N ASN A 27 -4.45 4.87 -11.55
CA ASN A 27 -5.29 6.03 -11.29
C ASN A 27 -6.21 5.85 -10.06
N CYS A 28 -5.71 5.16 -9.04
CA CYS A 28 -6.45 4.89 -7.81
C CYS A 28 -6.15 5.95 -6.74
N MET A 29 -7.10 6.13 -5.83
CA MET A 29 -6.90 6.84 -4.57
C MET A 29 -6.70 5.84 -3.44
N ILE A 30 -5.50 5.83 -2.86
CA ILE A 30 -5.13 4.98 -1.73
C ILE A 30 -5.13 5.84 -0.48
N LEU A 31 -6.10 5.59 0.41
CA LEU A 31 -6.41 6.37 1.59
C LEU A 31 -5.98 5.65 2.86
N VAL A 32 -4.92 6.12 3.52
CA VAL A 32 -4.44 5.54 4.77
C VAL A 32 -5.27 6.07 5.94
N ARG A 33 -5.92 5.17 6.68
CA ARG A 33 -6.80 5.49 7.81
C ARG A 33 -6.05 5.54 9.13
N LYS A 34 -6.68 6.11 10.16
CA LYS A 34 -6.14 6.09 11.53
C LYS A 34 -6.16 4.65 12.09
N PRO A 35 -5.02 4.06 12.50
CA PRO A 35 -4.99 2.73 13.08
C PRO A 35 -5.35 2.77 14.57
N LEU A 36 -5.42 1.60 15.20
CA LEU A 36 -5.59 1.54 16.66
C LEU A 36 -4.33 2.05 17.37
N ARG A 37 -4.47 2.44 18.63
CA ARG A 37 -3.36 2.91 19.45
C ARG A 37 -2.25 1.85 19.54
N GLY A 38 -1.01 2.27 19.34
CA GLY A 38 0.18 1.39 19.37
C GLY A 38 0.45 0.63 18.07
N GLN A 39 -0.37 0.81 17.04
CA GLN A 39 -0.15 0.22 15.72
C GLN A 39 0.56 1.20 14.77
N ALA A 40 1.13 0.65 13.70
CA ALA A 40 1.61 1.39 12.54
C ALA A 40 0.82 0.96 11.30
N ASN A 41 0.63 1.89 10.37
CA ASN A 41 0.00 1.59 9.09
C ASN A 41 1.01 0.96 8.12
N VAL A 42 0.53 0.02 7.32
CA VAL A 42 1.32 -0.62 6.26
C VAL A 42 0.41 -0.81 5.07
N ILE A 43 0.76 -0.22 3.93
CA ILE A 43 -0.12 -0.24 2.75
C ILE A 43 -0.09 -1.61 2.08
N THR A 44 1.10 -2.13 1.79
CA THR A 44 1.26 -3.39 1.04
C THR A 44 1.92 -4.51 1.85
N ALA A 45 1.40 -5.73 1.68
CA ALA A 45 2.00 -6.94 2.22
C ALA A 45 1.99 -8.04 1.14
N GLN A 46 2.98 -7.96 0.24
CA GLN A 46 3.06 -8.86 -0.90
C GLN A 46 3.69 -10.19 -0.49
N SER A 47 3.07 -11.30 -0.90
CA SER A 47 3.42 -12.65 -0.45
C SER A 47 3.99 -13.55 -1.55
N ARG A 48 4.81 -13.00 -2.46
CA ARG A 48 5.58 -13.83 -3.39
C ARG A 48 6.59 -14.66 -2.61
N GLY A 49 6.39 -15.97 -2.60
CA GLY A 49 7.22 -16.94 -1.85
C GLY A 49 8.28 -17.64 -2.69
N ASP A 50 8.22 -17.50 -4.01
CA ASP A 50 9.12 -18.18 -4.95
C ASP A 50 9.56 -17.19 -6.06
N PRO A 51 10.86 -17.13 -6.42
CA PRO A 51 11.37 -16.18 -7.40
C PRO A 51 10.84 -16.39 -8.83
N PHE A 52 10.41 -17.61 -9.17
CA PHE A 52 9.85 -18.00 -10.47
C PHE A 52 8.36 -17.63 -10.62
N GLN A 53 7.70 -17.19 -9.54
CA GLN A 53 6.35 -16.64 -9.63
C GLN A 53 6.35 -15.28 -10.34
N ASN A 54 5.47 -15.15 -11.33
CA ASN A 54 5.26 -13.93 -12.11
C ASN A 54 4.29 -12.92 -11.46
N THR A 55 4.28 -12.88 -10.13
CA THR A 55 3.35 -12.10 -9.30
C THR A 55 3.99 -10.84 -8.73
N GLY A 56 3.18 -9.92 -8.25
CA GLY A 56 3.62 -8.65 -7.69
C GLY A 56 2.49 -7.62 -7.67
N ILE A 57 2.68 -6.58 -6.85
CA ILE A 57 1.75 -5.45 -6.74
C ILE A 57 2.37 -4.25 -7.44
N THR A 58 1.65 -3.66 -8.39
CA THR A 58 2.05 -2.42 -9.06
C THR A 58 1.04 -1.32 -8.75
N ILE A 59 1.52 -0.18 -8.25
CA ILE A 59 0.72 1.04 -8.07
C ILE A 59 1.25 2.08 -9.05
N HIS A 60 0.41 2.49 -10.00
CA HIS A 60 0.80 3.34 -11.12
C HIS A 60 -0.12 4.55 -11.26
N SER A 61 0.45 5.74 -11.48
CA SER A 61 -0.31 6.97 -11.73
C SER A 61 -1.40 7.23 -10.69
N SER A 62 -1.15 6.85 -9.44
CA SER A 62 -2.14 6.87 -8.36
C SER A 62 -1.82 7.98 -7.34
N ARG A 63 -2.61 8.08 -6.28
CA ARG A 63 -2.34 8.98 -5.14
C ARG A 63 -2.41 8.19 -3.84
N ILE A 64 -1.39 8.29 -3.02
CA ILE A 64 -1.31 7.71 -1.67
C ILE A 64 -1.33 8.87 -0.68
N ILE A 65 -2.40 8.98 0.11
CA ILE A 65 -2.60 10.10 1.04
C ILE A 65 -3.19 9.64 2.38
N ALA A 66 -3.00 10.43 3.43
CA ALA A 66 -3.74 10.27 4.68
C ALA A 66 -5.22 10.61 4.49
N ALA A 67 -6.10 9.76 5.00
CA ALA A 67 -7.52 10.04 5.12
C ALA A 67 -7.78 11.10 6.21
N SER A 68 -9.00 11.63 6.22
CA SER A 68 -9.41 12.71 7.14
C SER A 68 -9.27 12.38 8.63
N ASP A 69 -9.37 11.09 9.00
CA ASP A 69 -9.22 10.65 10.39
C ASP A 69 -7.75 10.49 10.82
N LEU A 70 -6.86 10.19 9.88
CA LEU A 70 -5.41 10.11 10.12
C LEU A 70 -4.75 11.49 10.06
N ARG A 71 -5.17 12.37 9.13
CA ARG A 71 -4.54 13.66 8.83
C ARG A 71 -4.21 14.51 10.08
N PRO A 72 -5.10 14.66 11.08
CA PRO A 72 -4.82 15.46 12.28
C PRO A 72 -3.77 14.82 13.22
N VAL A 73 -3.50 13.53 13.06
CA VAL A 73 -2.66 12.72 13.94
C VAL A 73 -1.55 11.98 13.21
N ILE A 74 -1.16 12.40 12.00
CA ILE A 74 -0.12 11.75 11.17
C ILE A 74 1.22 11.61 11.90
N ARG A 75 1.53 12.50 12.85
CA ARG A 75 2.78 12.44 13.64
C ARG A 75 2.75 11.38 14.73
N ALA A 76 1.56 10.94 15.14
CA ALA A 76 1.37 9.95 16.21
C ALA A 76 1.49 8.50 15.71
N TYR A 77 1.36 8.27 14.40
CA TYR A 77 1.36 6.95 13.79
C TYR A 77 2.34 6.88 12.63
N LYS A 78 3.19 5.86 12.61
CA LYS A 78 4.04 5.59 11.44
C LYS A 78 3.22 4.94 10.35
N THR A 79 3.48 5.30 9.10
CA THR A 79 2.89 4.68 7.91
C THR A 79 4.00 4.26 6.95
N TYR A 80 3.95 3.02 6.46
CA TYR A 80 4.93 2.46 5.54
C TYR A 80 4.27 2.05 4.22
N LEU A 81 5.00 2.17 3.12
CA LEU A 81 4.54 1.72 1.79
C LEU A 81 4.29 0.22 1.74
N GLY A 82 5.03 -0.56 2.53
CA GLY A 82 4.80 -1.98 2.64
C GLY A 82 5.75 -2.68 3.59
N ARG A 83 5.51 -3.98 3.77
CA ARG A 83 6.42 -4.91 4.43
C ARG A 83 6.46 -6.24 3.66
N PRO A 84 7.59 -6.97 3.67
CA PRO A 84 7.67 -8.28 3.01
C PRO A 84 6.91 -9.32 3.84
N TRP A 85 5.77 -9.82 3.31
CA TRP A 85 5.08 -10.95 3.97
C TRP A 85 5.76 -12.28 3.66
N GLN A 86 6.42 -12.38 2.50
CA GLN A 86 7.19 -13.57 2.10
C GLN A 86 8.54 -13.19 1.51
N ALA A 87 9.45 -14.17 1.44
CA ALA A 87 10.87 -14.00 1.14
C ALA A 87 11.18 -13.27 -0.19
N TYR A 88 10.28 -13.35 -1.18
CA TYR A 88 10.48 -12.74 -2.50
C TYR A 88 9.50 -11.60 -2.76
N SER A 89 8.97 -10.97 -1.71
CA SER A 89 8.03 -9.85 -1.78
C SER A 89 8.43 -8.84 -2.87
N ARG A 90 7.48 -8.48 -3.74
CA ARG A 90 7.72 -7.57 -4.87
C ARG A 90 6.58 -6.58 -5.05
N VAL A 91 6.90 -5.32 -4.81
CA VAL A 91 6.00 -4.17 -4.99
C VAL A 91 6.71 -3.09 -5.80
N THR A 92 5.98 -2.44 -6.70
CA THR A 92 6.49 -1.30 -7.48
C THR A 92 5.49 -0.15 -7.41
N ILE A 93 5.98 1.04 -7.05
CA ILE A 93 5.20 2.27 -6.99
C ILE A 93 5.83 3.25 -7.97
N LEU A 94 5.10 3.64 -9.02
CA LEU A 94 5.63 4.49 -10.09
C LEU A 94 4.65 5.59 -10.48
N LYS A 95 5.18 6.77 -10.82
CA LYS A 95 4.42 7.95 -11.25
C LYS A 95 3.25 8.29 -10.30
N THR A 96 3.42 8.00 -9.01
CA THR A 96 2.36 8.07 -8.01
C THR A 96 2.68 9.21 -7.06
N TYR A 97 1.68 10.05 -6.77
CA TYR A 97 1.82 11.09 -5.75
C TYR A 97 1.77 10.43 -4.36
N ILE A 98 2.73 10.77 -3.50
CA ILE A 98 2.83 10.28 -2.12
C ILE A 98 2.90 11.52 -1.23
N ASP A 99 1.98 11.65 -0.28
CA ASP A 99 1.97 12.78 0.66
C ASP A 99 2.96 12.61 1.83
N ASP A 100 2.96 13.60 2.71
CA ASP A 100 3.80 13.69 3.90
C ASP A 100 3.39 12.75 5.04
N SER A 101 2.39 11.89 4.84
CA SER A 101 1.98 10.90 5.84
C SER A 101 2.83 9.62 5.84
N ILE A 102 3.59 9.39 4.77
CA ILE A 102 4.44 8.20 4.63
C ILE A 102 5.81 8.44 5.28
N SER A 103 6.27 7.44 6.03
CA SER A 103 7.60 7.42 6.64
C SER A 103 8.69 7.44 5.56
N PRO A 104 9.74 8.25 5.69
CA PRO A 104 10.91 8.23 4.80
C PRO A 104 11.87 7.05 5.09
N LEU A 105 11.40 6.00 5.78
CA LEU A 105 12.19 4.91 6.39
C LEU A 105 11.58 3.56 6.06
#